data_AF-A0A0F6HA72-F1
#
_entry.id   AF-A0A0F6HA72-F1
#
_cell.length_a   1.000
_cell.length_b   1.000
_cell.length_c   1.000
_cell.angle_alpha   90.00
_cell.angle_beta   90.00
_cell.angle_gamma   90.00
#
_symmetry.space_group_name_H-M   'P 1'
#
loop_
_entity.id
_entity.type
_entity.pdbx_description
1 polymer ?
#
loop_
_entity_poly.entity_id
_entity_poly.type
_entity_poly.pdbx_seq_one_letter_code
_entity_poly.pdbx_strand_id
1 'polypeptide(L)' 'MGHGTTGIAAVELARNFIGMEMDKEYFEKAKRKIQMAETRTQLELNFES' A
#
# COMPACT_ATOMS: atom_id res chain seq x y z
N MET A 1 5.34 -7.33 -8.21
CA MET A 1 5.06 -6.16 -7.34
C MET A 1 6.22 -5.93 -6.37
N GLY A 2 7.20 -6.86 -6.35
CA GLY A 2 8.46 -6.76 -5.65
C GLY A 2 8.23 -6.43 -4.18
N HIS A 3 8.84 -5.34 -3.75
CA HIS A 3 8.76 -4.90 -2.36
C HIS A 3 7.49 -4.09 -2.01
N GLY A 4 6.62 -3.80 -3.00
CA GLY A 4 5.36 -3.07 -2.81
C GLY A 4 5.45 -1.53 -2.85
N THR A 5 6.63 -0.95 -3.15
CA THR A 5 6.85 0.51 -3.07
C THR A 5 5.97 1.31 -4.03
N THR A 6 5.72 0.82 -5.25
CA THR A 6 4.78 1.46 -6.19
C THR A 6 3.35 1.48 -5.65
N GLY A 7 2.93 0.43 -4.94
CA GLY A 7 1.61 0.38 -4.31
C GLY A 7 1.49 1.34 -3.14
N ILE A 8 2.54 1.47 -2.33
CA ILE A 8 2.61 2.46 -1.24
C ILE A 8 2.48 3.88 -1.82
N ALA A 9 3.28 4.22 -2.84
CA ALA A 9 3.20 5.52 -3.48
C ALA A 9 1.83 5.79 -4.12
N ALA A 10 1.18 4.76 -4.68
CA ALA A 10 -0.17 4.91 -5.22
C ALA A 10 -1.18 5.26 -4.12
N VAL A 11 -1.13 4.60 -2.96
CA VAL A 11 -1.97 4.92 -1.80
C VAL A 11 -1.74 6.35 -1.31
N GLU A 12 -0.49 6.75 -1.10
CA GLU A 12 -0.10 8.10 -0.65
C GLU A 12 -0.55 9.19 -1.63
N LEU A 13 -0.58 8.88 -2.93
CA LEU A 13 -1.03 9.79 -4.00
C LEU A 13 -2.53 9.65 -4.32
N ALA A 14 -3.29 8.91 -3.51
CA ALA A 14 -4.71 8.65 -3.71
C ALA A 14 -5.04 8.08 -5.11
N ARG A 15 -4.21 7.16 -5.61
CA ARG A 15 -4.38 6.47 -6.90
C ARG A 15 -4.71 4.99 -6.68
N ASN A 16 -5.52 4.45 -7.58
CA ASN A 16 -5.78 3.01 -7.63
C ASN A 16 -4.50 2.25 -8.04
N PHE A 17 -4.28 1.07 -7.46
CA PHE A 17 -3.13 0.21 -7.74
C PHE A 17 -3.53 -1.25 -7.89
N ILE A 18 -3.01 -1.91 -8.92
CA ILE A 18 -3.10 -3.36 -9.11
C ILE A 18 -1.68 -3.89 -9.28
N GLY A 19 -1.29 -4.85 -8.46
CA GLY A 19 0.03 -5.49 -8.52
C GLY A 19 -0.08 -7.01 -8.55
N MET A 20 0.82 -7.67 -9.28
CA MET A 20 0.99 -9.13 -9.26
C MET A 20 2.36 -9.50 -8.72
N GLU A 21 2.47 -10.57 -7.93
CA GLU A 21 3.74 -11.13 -7.44
C GLU A 21 3.62 -12.64 -7.41
N MET A 22 4.65 -13.32 -7.90
CA MET A 22 4.62 -14.76 -8.06
C MET A 22 5.00 -15.47 -6.75
N ASP A 23 5.98 -14.90 -6.04
CA ASP A 23 6.40 -15.42 -4.76
C ASP A 23 5.40 -15.02 -3.66
N LYS A 24 4.84 -16.02 -2.98
CA LYS A 24 3.81 -15.83 -1.95
C LYS A 24 4.32 -15.05 -0.75
N GLU A 25 5.57 -15.27 -0.34
CA GLU A 25 6.14 -14.58 0.80
C GLU A 25 6.37 -13.10 0.48
N TYR A 26 6.89 -12.80 -0.72
CA TYR A 26 7.03 -11.43 -1.20
C TYR A 26 5.66 -10.77 -1.40
N PHE A 27 4.67 -11.49 -1.92
CA PHE A 27 3.29 -11.01 -2.04
C PHE A 27 2.74 -10.54 -0.69
N GLU A 28 2.79 -11.39 0.34
CA GLU A 28 2.26 -11.05 1.67
C GLU A 28 3.04 -9.89 2.32
N LYS A 29 4.36 -9.86 2.15
CA LYS A 29 5.21 -8.74 2.61
C LYS A 29 4.83 -7.42 1.93
N ALA A 30 4.63 -7.42 0.62
CA ALA A 30 4.23 -6.24 -0.14
C ALA A 30 2.82 -5.79 0.23
N LYS A 31 1.86 -6.71 0.29
CA LYS A 31 0.47 -6.48 0.68
C LYS A 31 0.38 -5.84 2.07
N ARG A 32 1.09 -6.36 3.07
CA ARG A 32 1.11 -5.79 4.43
C ARG A 32 1.57 -4.34 4.44
N LYS A 33 2.59 -3.98 3.65
CA LYS A 33 3.07 -2.58 3.60
C LYS A 33 2.07 -1.64 2.96
N ILE A 34 1.40 -2.07 1.90
CA ILE A 34 0.37 -1.28 1.22
C ILE A 34 -0.80 -1.03 2.18
N GLN A 35 -1.26 -2.06 2.91
CA GLN A 35 -2.32 -1.92 3.93
C GLN A 35 -1.92 -1.00 5.10
N MET A 36 -0.65 -1.04 5.51
CA MET A 36 -0.12 -0.10 6.52
C MET A 36 -0.13 1.34 6.00
N ALA A 37 0.20 1.57 4.73
CA ALA A 37 0.10 2.89 4.10
C ALA A 37 -1.35 3.37 4.04
N GLU A 38 -2.31 2.50 3.68
CA GLU A 38 -3.74 2.84 3.65
C GLU A 38 -4.22 3.26 5.04
N THR A 39 -3.87 2.49 6.07
CA THR A 39 -4.22 2.81 7.46
C THR A 39 -3.64 4.15 7.89
N ARG A 40 -2.38 4.43 7.55
CA ARG A 40 -1.72 5.71 7.88
C ARG A 40 -2.44 6.88 7.20
N THR A 41 -2.71 6.79 5.90
CA THR A 41 -3.40 7.85 5.15
C THR A 41 -4.82 8.09 5.65
N GLN A 42 -5.56 7.03 6.03
CA GLN A 42 -6.89 7.17 6.63
C GLN A 42 -6.84 7.86 8.00
N LEU A 43 -5.85 7.52 8.84
CA LEU A 43 -5.66 8.20 10.13
C LEU A 43 -5.35 9.68 9.93
N GLU A 44 -4.44 10.02 9.02
CA GLU A 44 -4.09 11.41 8.68
C GLU A 44 -5.33 12.22 8.24
N LEU A 45 -6.15 11.67 7.33
CA LEU A 45 -7.40 12.31 6.89
C LEU A 45 -8.40 12.55 8.03
N ASN A 46 -8.50 11.61 8.97
CA ASN A 46 -9.41 11.75 10.13
C ASN A 46 -8.97 12.86 11.09
N PHE A 47 -7.68 13.19 11.15
CA PHE A 47 -7.18 14.30 11.98
C PHE A 47 -7.31 15.66 11.30
N GLU A 48 -7.41 15.69 9.97
CA GLU A 48 -7.59 16.91 9.18
C GLU A 48 -9.07 17.32 8.97
N SER A 49 -10.01 16.48 9.40
CA SER A 49 -11.48 16.68 9.29
C SER A 49 -12.09 17.27 10.56
#